data_AF-A0A6M8HZH7-F1
#
_entry.id   AF-A0A6M8HZH7-F1
#
_cell.length_a   1.000
_cell.length_b   1.000
_cell.length_c   1.000
_cell.angle_alpha   90.00
_cell.angle_beta   90.00
_cell.angle_gamma   90.00
#
_symmetry.space_group_name_H-M   'P 1'
#
loop_
_entity.id
_entity.type
_entity.pdbx_description
1 polymer ?
#
loop_
_entity_poly.entity_id
_entity_poly.type
_entity_poly.pdbx_seq_one_letter_code
_entity_poly.pdbx_strand_id
1 'polypeptide(L)' 'MDDDVVGDARFFARSGPYSLAEVAHAAGGTAAASDLIFDGVAPLQSARAQQVSFLHDRRYVGVLDTTQAGAILVPAD' A
#
# COMPACT_ATOMS: atom_id res chain seq x y z
N MET A 1 3.73 21.48 8.92
CA MET A 1 2.72 20.48 9.28
C MET A 1 3.40 19.15 9.04
N ASP A 2 3.93 18.60 10.12
CA ASP A 2 4.79 17.43 10.13
C ASP A 2 4.08 16.24 9.48
N ASP A 3 4.62 15.79 8.35
CA ASP A 3 4.25 14.51 7.77
C ASP A 3 4.61 13.42 8.80
N ASP A 4 3.59 12.77 9.34
CA ASP A 4 3.62 11.50 10.07
C ASP A 4 4.30 10.40 9.22
N VAL A 5 5.60 10.54 8.96
CA VAL A 5 6.41 9.49 8.36
C VAL A 5 6.74 8.51 9.47
N VAL A 6 6.13 7.33 9.40
CA VAL A 6 6.49 6.18 10.22
C VAL A 6 7.96 5.83 9.91
N GLY A 7 8.87 6.27 10.79
CA GLY A 7 10.31 5.99 10.71
C GLY A 7 11.14 7.15 10.12
N ASP A 8 12.22 7.51 10.80
CA ASP A 8 13.15 8.55 10.34
C ASP A 8 13.85 8.12 9.04
N ALA A 9 13.76 8.97 8.02
CA ALA A 9 14.26 8.70 6.66
C ALA A 9 15.76 8.35 6.60
N ARG A 10 16.55 8.70 7.62
CA ARG A 10 17.96 8.32 7.75
C ARG A 10 18.16 6.82 8.01
N PHE A 11 17.17 6.17 8.60
CA PHE A 11 17.16 4.74 8.89
C PHE A 11 16.26 3.94 7.94
N PHE A 12 15.27 4.60 7.34
CA PHE A 12 14.28 3.98 6.47
C PHE A 12 14.30 4.64 5.09
N ALA A 13 15.38 4.40 4.34
CA ALA A 13 15.46 4.81 2.95
C ALA A 13 14.35 4.10 2.15
N ARG A 14 13.38 4.88 1.66
CA ARG A 14 12.31 4.37 0.81
C ARG A 14 12.85 4.19 -0.60
N SER A 15 12.75 2.97 -1.12
CA SER A 15 13.00 2.69 -2.54
C SER A 15 11.71 2.89 -3.34
N GLY A 16 11.85 3.12 -4.64
CA GLY A 16 10.74 3.43 -5.54
C GLY A 16 10.83 4.84 -6.14
N PRO A 17 9.76 5.31 -6.80
CA PRO A 17 8.41 4.74 -6.77
C PRO A 17 8.27 3.44 -7.59
N TYR A 18 7.25 2.63 -7.27
CA TYR A 18 6.97 1.35 -7.92
C TYR A 18 5.61 1.34 -8.59
N SER A 19 5.51 0.74 -9.76
CA SER A 19 4.23 0.50 -10.44
C SER A 19 3.40 -0.60 -9.76
N LEU A 20 2.08 -0.60 -9.99
CA LEU A 20 1.20 -1.68 -9.55
C LEU A 20 1.66 -3.05 -10.04
N ALA A 21 2.19 -3.13 -11.27
CA ALA A 21 2.71 -4.37 -11.83
C ALA A 21 3.94 -4.88 -11.05
N GLU A 22 4.87 -4.00 -10.70
CA GLU A 22 6.05 -4.36 -9.89
C GLU A 22 5.66 -4.80 -8.48
N VAL A 23 4.72 -4.09 -7.84
CA VAL A 23 4.19 -4.46 -6.51
C VAL A 23 3.52 -5.82 -6.56
N ALA A 24 2.64 -6.06 -7.53
CA ALA A 24 1.95 -7.35 -7.69
C ALA A 24 2.96 -8.49 -7.93
N HIS A 25 3.94 -8.26 -8.81
CA HIS A 25 4.99 -9.23 -9.10
C HIS A 25 5.82 -9.56 -7.86
N ALA A 26 6.27 -8.54 -7.11
CA ALA A 26 7.04 -8.72 -5.88
C ALA A 26 6.25 -9.44 -4.78
N ALA A 27 4.93 -9.22 -4.72
CA ALA A 27 4.04 -9.91 -3.79
C ALA A 27 3.68 -11.35 -4.22
N GLY A 28 4.11 -11.79 -5.41
CA GLY A 28 3.68 -13.08 -6.00
C GLY A 28 2.18 -13.11 -6.33
N GLY A 29 1.57 -11.93 -6.50
CA GLY A 29 0.15 -11.76 -6.75
C GLY A 29 -0.17 -11.36 -8.19
N THR A 30 -1.42 -10.97 -8.40
CA THR A 30 -1.91 -10.45 -9.68
C THR A 30 -2.64 -9.14 -9.46
N ALA A 31 -2.62 -8.27 -10.46
CA ALA A 31 -3.36 -7.02 -10.45
C ALA A 31 -3.82 -6.70 -11.88
N ALA A 32 -4.92 -5.94 -12.00
CA ALA A 32 -5.33 -5.40 -13.29
C ALA A 32 -4.27 -4.41 -13.81
N ALA A 33 -4.15 -4.32 -15.13
CA ALA A 33 -3.29 -3.33 -15.75
C ALA A 33 -3.72 -1.91 -15.32
N SER A 34 -2.78 -1.13 -14.80
CA SER A 34 -3.01 0.20 -14.29
C SER A 34 -1.72 0.99 -14.29
N ASP A 35 -1.81 2.29 -14.51
CA ASP A 35 -0.68 3.23 -14.46
C ASP A 35 -0.46 3.78 -13.03
N LEU A 36 -1.01 3.12 -12.01
CA LEU A 36 -0.80 3.51 -10.62
C LEU A 36 0.66 3.32 -10.20
N ILE A 37 1.18 4.35 -9.55
CA ILE A 37 2.55 4.44 -9.06
C ILE A 37 2.51 4.71 -7.55
N PHE A 38 3.31 3.97 -6.80
CA PHE A 38 3.33 3.99 -5.34
C PHE A 38 4.68 4.45 -4.79
N ASP A 39 4.65 5.35 -3.80
CA ASP A 39 5.84 5.90 -3.13
C ASP A 39 6.12 5.31 -1.74
N GLY A 40 5.28 4.36 -1.32
CA GLY A 40 5.43 3.71 -0.04
C GLY A 40 4.26 2.83 0.35
N VAL A 41 4.25 2.50 1.64
CA VAL A 41 3.24 1.66 2.27
C VAL A 41 2.70 2.35 3.52
N ALA A 42 1.43 2.08 3.84
CA ALA A 42 0.80 2.61 5.03
C ALA A 42 -0.33 1.68 5.54
N PRO A 43 -0.67 1.73 6.85
CA PRO A 43 -1.82 1.04 7.41
C PRO A 43 -3.14 1.45 6.74
N LEU A 44 -4.13 0.56 6.71
CA LEU A 44 -5.43 0.79 6.06
C LEU A 44 -6.10 2.10 6.52
N GLN A 45 -5.92 2.48 7.78
CA GLN A 45 -6.53 3.65 8.40
C GLN A 45 -5.91 4.99 7.96
N SER A 46 -4.63 4.99 7.53
CA SER A 46 -3.89 6.21 7.20
C SER A 46 -3.30 6.21 5.79
N ALA A 47 -3.46 5.11 5.05
CA ALA A 47 -2.98 4.99 3.68
C ALA A 47 -3.66 5.99 2.74
N ARG A 48 -2.84 6.57 1.87
CA ARG A 48 -3.23 7.54 0.84
C ARG A 48 -3.15 6.90 -0.56
N ALA A 49 -3.61 7.63 -1.57
CA ALA A 49 -3.75 7.12 -2.94
C ALA A 49 -2.43 6.66 -3.59
N GLN A 50 -1.29 7.16 -3.12
CA GLN A 50 0.05 6.79 -3.61
C GLN A 50 0.72 5.71 -2.75
N GLN A 51 -0.03 5.09 -1.84
CA GLN A 51 0.50 4.08 -0.92
C GLN A 51 -0.23 2.76 -1.09
N VAL A 52 0.52 1.67 -0.92
CA VAL A 52 0.00 0.31 -0.87
C VAL A 52 -0.29 -0.05 0.59
N SER A 53 -1.45 -0.65 0.84
CA SER A 53 -1.77 -1.25 2.13
C SER A 53 -1.97 -2.76 2.01
N PHE A 54 -2.22 -3.43 3.12
CA PHE A 54 -2.51 -4.86 3.15
C PHE A 54 -3.64 -5.17 4.12
N LEU A 55 -4.43 -6.17 3.77
CA LEU A 55 -5.49 -6.72 4.61
C LEU A 55 -5.16 -8.18 4.90
N HIS A 56 -4.87 -8.52 6.16
CA HIS A 56 -4.54 -9.90 6.54
C HIS A 56 -5.65 -10.58 7.36
N ASP A 57 -6.63 -9.83 7.86
CA ASP A 57 -7.67 -10.36 8.75
C ASP A 57 -9.03 -9.85 8.31
N ARG A 58 -9.97 -10.79 8.16
CA ARG A 58 -11.34 -10.54 7.69
C ARG A 58 -12.11 -9.58 8.59
N ARG A 59 -11.69 -9.42 9.85
CA ARG A 59 -12.26 -8.44 10.79
C ARG A 59 -12.06 -6.99 10.33
N TYR A 60 -11.06 -6.71 9.50
CA TYR A 60 -10.78 -5.38 8.98
C TYR A 60 -11.37 -5.12 7.59
N VAL A 61 -12.21 -6.02 7.08
CA VAL A 61 -12.90 -5.82 5.79
C VAL A 61 -13.73 -4.54 5.80
N GLY A 62 -14.35 -4.17 6.93
CA GLY A 62 -15.10 -2.91 7.05
C GLY A 62 -14.22 -1.64 6.96
N VAL A 63 -12.90 -1.76 7.14
CA VAL A 63 -11.97 -0.62 6.97
C VAL A 63 -11.74 -0.31 5.49
N LEU A 64 -11.97 -1.28 4.59
CA LEU A 64 -11.85 -1.10 3.14
C LEU A 64 -12.79 -0.02 2.60
N ASP A 65 -13.94 0.19 3.24
CA ASP A 65 -14.90 1.22 2.84
C ASP A 65 -14.39 2.65 3.11
N THR A 66 -13.40 2.78 4.01
CA THR A 66 -12.91 4.08 4.51
C THR A 66 -11.47 4.37 4.11
N THR A 67 -10.72 3.37 3.67
CA THR A 67 -9.31 3.53 3.30
C THR A 67 -9.16 4.35 2.03
N GLN A 68 -8.08 5.13 1.95
CA GLN A 68 -7.70 5.87 0.74
C GLN A 68 -6.48 5.25 0.05
N ALA A 69 -6.11 4.02 0.41
CA ALA A 69 -5.02 3.31 -0.24
C ALA A 69 -5.27 3.19 -1.75
N GLY A 70 -4.24 3.42 -2.56
CA GLY A 70 -4.35 3.22 -4.01
C GLY A 70 -4.38 1.76 -4.43
N ALA A 71 -3.81 0.87 -3.61
CA ALA A 71 -3.90 -0.57 -3.76
C ALA A 71 -3.85 -1.27 -2.39
N ILE A 72 -4.50 -2.43 -2.31
CA ILE A 72 -4.56 -3.25 -1.09
C ILE A 72 -4.20 -4.68 -1.45
N LEU A 73 -3.17 -5.21 -0.80
CA LEU A 73 -2.82 -6.63 -0.87
C LEU A 73 -3.83 -7.44 -0.06
N VAL A 74 -4.41 -8.46 -0.66
CA VAL A 74 -5.35 -9.38 -0.02
C VAL A 74 -4.87 -10.82 -0.21
N PRO A 75 -5.23 -11.76 0.69
CA PRO A 75 -4.94 -13.18 0.49
C PRO A 75 -5.59 -13.67 -0.80
N ALA A 76 -4.90 -14.54 -1.53
CA ALA A 76 -5.55 -15.39 -2.51
C ALA A 76 -6.49 -16.35 -1.74
N ASP A 77 -7.71 -16.54 -2.25
CA ASP A 77 -8.76 -17.35 -1.61
C ASP A 77 -8.28 -18.73 -1.11
#